data_AF-A0A846YC80-F1
#
_entry.id   AF-A0A846YC80-F1
#
_cell.length_a   1.000
_cell.length_b   1.000
_cell.length_c   1.000
_cell.angle_alpha   90.00
_cell.angle_beta   90.00
_cell.angle_gamma   90.00
#
_symmetry.space_group_name_H-M   'P 1'
#
loop_
_entity.id
_entity.type
_entity.pdbx_description
1 polymer ?
#
loop_
_entity_poly.entity_id
_entity_poly.type
_entity_poly.pdbx_seq_one_letter_code
_entity_poly.pdbx_strand_id
1 'polypeptide(L)'
;MLIRVDPTRHEPLADQIAACVRRAIADGGVPAGERLPGARELAASLSVSIHTVLAGYQQLRDEGLIELRRGRGATVRAGTSAGRATVVDLAGQLAAAARHIGLNEEELVDIVHAALTRRSPASAGGRTTTDKGNG
;
A
#
# COMPACT_ATOMS: atom_id res chain seq x y z
N MET A 1 -5.39 15.81 -0.68
CA MET A 1 -4.25 14.96 -0.25
C MET A 1 -2.98 15.80 -0.11
N LEU A 2 -2.18 15.57 0.94
CA LEU A 2 -0.87 16.20 1.14
C LEU A 2 0.22 15.13 1.01
N ILE A 3 1.10 15.26 0.01
CA ILE A 3 2.29 14.41 -0.14
C ILE A 3 3.48 15.17 0.42
N ARG A 4 4.33 14.49 1.18
CA ARG A 4 5.59 15.01 1.70
C ARG A 4 6.67 13.96 1.53
N VAL A 5 7.90 14.40 1.28
CA VAL A 5 9.08 13.55 1.21
C VAL A 5 10.21 14.17 2.01
N ASP A 6 11.12 13.32 2.47
CA ASP A 6 12.30 13.69 3.22
C ASP A 6 13.55 13.06 2.57
N PRO A 7 14.40 13.86 1.89
CA PRO A 7 15.59 13.36 1.21
C PRO A 7 16.69 12.89 2.17
N THR A 8 16.58 13.16 3.47
CA THR A 8 17.55 12.70 4.47
C THR A 8 17.31 11.25 4.90
N ARG A 9 16.13 10.69 4.60
CA ARG A 9 15.82 9.29 4.89
C ARG A 9 16.51 8.38 3.88
N HIS A 10 16.91 7.20 4.35
CA HIS A 10 17.53 6.17 3.52
C HIS A 10 16.61 5.58 2.44
N GLU A 11 15.30 5.79 2.57
CA GLU A 11 14.31 5.32 1.60
C GLU A 11 14.32 6.22 0.34
N PRO A 12 14.38 5.66 -0.87
CA PRO A 12 14.28 6.43 -2.11
C PRO A 12 13.06 7.34 -2.15
N LEU A 13 13.20 8.55 -2.70
CA LEU A 13 12.12 9.53 -2.77
C LEU A 13 10.88 9.01 -3.53
N ALA A 14 11.08 8.13 -4.53
CA ALA A 14 9.98 7.50 -5.25
C ALA A 14 9.14 6.59 -4.34
N ASP A 15 9.79 5.76 -3.51
CA ASP A 15 9.15 4.89 -2.53
C ASP A 15 8.39 5.71 -1.49
N GLN A 16 8.94 6.84 -1.04
CA GLN A 16 8.26 7.76 -0.12
C GLN A 16 6.99 8.36 -0.71
N ILE A 17 7.03 8.78 -1.99
CA ILE A 17 5.84 9.27 -2.72
C ILE A 17 4.79 8.16 -2.80
N ALA A 18 5.18 6.95 -3.20
CA ALA A 18 4.27 5.82 -3.26
C ALA A 18 3.63 5.56 -1.89
N ALA A 19 4.43 5.51 -0.82
CA ALA A 19 3.94 5.28 0.53
C ALA A 19 2.95 6.35 1.02
N CYS A 20 3.18 7.63 0.71
CA CYS A 20 2.23 8.69 1.00
C CYS A 20 0.87 8.48 0.30
N VAL A 21 0.88 8.08 -0.98
CA VAL A 21 -0.35 7.82 -1.73
C VAL A 21 -1.05 6.57 -1.20
N ARG A 22 -0.31 5.49 -0.90
CA ARG A 22 -0.88 4.26 -0.31
C ARG A 22 -1.64 4.56 0.96
N ARG A 23 -1.02 5.31 1.89
CA ARG A 23 -1.66 5.74 3.13
C ARG A 23 -2.88 6.61 2.86
N ALA A 24 -2.79 7.58 1.94
CA ALA A 24 -3.93 8.42 1.62
C ALA A 24 -5.13 7.63 1.06
N ILE A 25 -4.89 6.57 0.28
CA ILE A 25 -5.96 5.65 -0.18
C ILE A 25 -6.46 4.79 0.97
N ALA A 26 -5.56 4.23 1.79
CA ALA A 26 -5.89 3.40 2.94
C ALA A 26 -6.76 4.13 3.98
N ASP A 27 -6.47 5.42 4.20
CA ASP A 27 -7.19 6.29 5.13
C ASP A 27 -8.50 6.85 4.51
N GLY A 28 -8.78 6.53 3.25
CA GLY A 28 -9.96 7.03 2.52
C GLY A 28 -9.87 8.48 2.06
N GLY A 29 -8.73 9.13 2.24
CA GLY A 29 -8.47 10.51 1.80
C GLY A 29 -8.30 10.68 0.29
N VAL A 30 -8.12 9.58 -0.46
CA VAL A 30 -8.20 9.52 -1.93
C VAL A 30 -9.01 8.28 -2.33
N PRO A 31 -10.35 8.40 -2.48
CA PRO A 31 -11.21 7.29 -2.89
C PRO A 31 -10.90 6.75 -4.29
N ALA A 32 -11.39 5.53 -4.56
CA ALA A 32 -11.33 4.92 -5.87
C ALA A 32 -11.98 5.81 -6.95
N GLY A 33 -11.31 5.94 -8.10
CA GLY A 33 -11.74 6.83 -9.19
C GLY A 33 -11.27 8.27 -9.06
N GLU A 34 -10.68 8.67 -7.93
CA GLU A 34 -10.13 10.02 -7.76
C GLU A 34 -8.79 10.19 -8.49
N ARG A 35 -8.55 11.41 -9.00
CA ARG A 35 -7.32 11.76 -9.72
C ARG A 35 -6.26 12.19 -8.72
N LEU A 36 -5.04 11.67 -8.91
CA LEU A 36 -3.87 12.15 -8.19
C LEU A 36 -3.32 13.44 -8.84
N PRO A 37 -2.52 14.24 -8.10
CA PRO A 37 -1.82 15.38 -8.65
C PRO A 37 -1.02 15.04 -9.91
N GLY A 38 -0.96 15.96 -10.86
CA GLY A 38 -0.16 15.76 -12.07
C GLY A 38 1.32 15.60 -11.73
N ALA A 39 2.04 14.72 -12.43
CA ALA A 39 3.44 14.45 -12.08
C ALA A 39 4.34 15.70 -12.13
N ARG A 40 4.09 16.62 -13.07
CA ARG A 40 4.79 17.92 -13.16
C ARG A 40 4.48 18.84 -11.99
N GLU A 41 3.21 18.95 -11.63
CA GLU A 41 2.73 19.78 -10.52
C GLU A 41 3.29 19.28 -9.20
N LEU A 42 3.22 17.96 -8.97
CA LEU A 42 3.74 17.34 -7.76
C LEU A 42 5.27 17.43 -7.67
N ALA A 43 5.97 17.27 -8.79
CA ALA A 43 7.42 17.45 -8.82
C ALA A 43 7.82 18.88 -8.42
N ALA A 44 7.11 19.88 -8.93
CA ALA A 44 7.33 21.27 -8.59
C ALA A 44 7.02 21.56 -7.11
N SER A 45 5.90 21.06 -6.58
CA SER A 45 5.52 21.31 -5.18
C SER A 45 6.45 20.63 -4.17
N LEU A 46 7.04 19.50 -4.53
CA LEU A 46 8.01 18.77 -3.70
C LEU A 46 9.47 19.16 -3.97
N SER A 47 9.74 19.99 -4.98
CA SER A 47 11.10 20.29 -5.45
C SER A 47 11.93 19.04 -5.76
N VAL A 48 11.32 18.05 -6.42
CA VAL A 48 11.97 16.79 -6.84
C VAL A 48 11.93 16.62 -8.36
N SER A 49 12.70 15.69 -8.90
CA SER A 49 12.65 15.35 -10.32
C SER A 49 11.28 14.77 -10.70
N ILE A 50 10.74 15.17 -11.85
CA ILE A 50 9.54 14.54 -12.43
C ILE A 50 9.70 13.02 -12.59
N HIS A 51 10.93 12.55 -12.88
CA HIS A 51 11.21 11.12 -13.00
C HIS A 51 11.00 10.38 -11.68
N THR A 52 11.30 11.02 -10.55
CA THR A 52 11.05 10.49 -9.21
C THR A 52 9.56 10.31 -8.95
N VAL A 53 8.75 11.31 -9.31
CA VAL A 53 7.28 11.22 -9.18
C VAL A 53 6.71 10.14 -10.09
N LEU A 54 7.17 10.10 -11.34
CA LEU A 54 6.75 9.08 -12.31
C LEU A 54 7.14 7.68 -11.85
N ALA A 55 8.32 7.51 -11.24
CA ALA A 55 8.74 6.23 -10.65
C ALA A 55 7.82 5.81 -9.49
N GLY A 56 7.47 6.72 -8.57
CA GLY A 56 6.52 6.41 -7.50
C GLY A 56 5.12 6.05 -8.02
N TYR A 57 4.63 6.77 -9.03
CA TYR A 57 3.36 6.42 -9.70
C TYR A 57 3.43 5.11 -10.47
N GLN A 58 4.58 4.81 -11.07
CA GLN A 58 4.83 3.57 -11.77
C GLN A 58 4.75 2.39 -10.79
N GLN A 59 5.36 2.51 -9.61
CA GLN A 59 5.25 1.52 -8.54
C GLN A 59 3.79 1.29 -8.11
N LEU A 60 3.04 2.37 -7.83
CA LEU A 60 1.62 2.26 -7.45
C LEU A 60 0.75 1.59 -8.52
N ARG A 61 1.10 1.77 -9.80
CA ARG A 61 0.43 1.10 -10.92
C ARG A 61 0.69 -0.40 -10.86
N ASP A 62 1.94 -0.78 -10.63
CA ASP A 62 2.38 -2.17 -10.60
C ASP A 62 1.85 -2.90 -9.35
N GLU A 63 1.65 -2.18 -8.24
CA GLU A 63 0.91 -2.63 -7.04
C GLU A 63 -0.61 -2.79 -7.29
N GLY A 64 -1.10 -2.27 -8.43
CA GLY A 64 -2.49 -2.32 -8.84
C GLY A 64 -3.40 -1.29 -8.16
N LEU A 65 -2.84 -0.29 -7.47
CA LEU A 65 -3.62 0.72 -6.74
C LEU A 65 -4.08 1.88 -7.62
N ILE A 66 -3.33 2.18 -8.68
CA ILE A 66 -3.65 3.27 -9.60
C ILE A 66 -3.63 2.81 -11.05
N GLU A 67 -4.20 3.65 -11.92
CA GLU A 67 -4.07 3.59 -13.36
C GLU A 67 -3.34 4.83 -13.87
N LEU A 68 -2.43 4.63 -14.82
CA LEU A 68 -1.77 5.72 -15.55
C LEU A 68 -2.40 5.86 -16.93
N ARG A 69 -2.94 7.03 -17.23
CA ARG A 69 -3.55 7.34 -18.54
C ARG A 69 -2.74 8.42 -19.25
N ARG A 70 -2.32 8.13 -20.49
CA ARG A 70 -1.58 9.09 -21.34
C ARG A 70 -2.36 10.41 -21.43
N GLY A 71 -1.70 11.53 -21.08
CA GLY A 71 -2.29 12.87 -21.10
C GLY A 71 -3.36 13.16 -20.03
N ARG A 72 -3.82 12.15 -19.26
CA ARG A 72 -4.85 12.30 -18.21
C ARG A 72 -4.30 12.11 -16.79
N GLY A 73 -3.02 11.78 -16.64
CA GLY A 73 -2.38 11.64 -15.33
C GLY A 73 -2.73 10.31 -14.66
N ALA A 74 -2.70 10.32 -13.33
CA ALA A 74 -2.89 9.15 -12.49
C ALA A 74 -4.28 9.18 -11.80
N THR A 75 -4.91 8.02 -11.68
CA THR A 75 -6.23 7.87 -11.03
C THR A 75 -6.22 6.61 -10.17
N VAL A 76 -6.81 6.66 -8.97
CA VAL A 76 -6.96 5.47 -8.13
C VAL A 76 -7.85 4.46 -8.85
N ARG A 77 -7.38 3.22 -8.98
CA ARG A 77 -8.07 2.19 -9.75
C ARG A 77 -9.45 1.93 -9.16
N ALA A 78 -10.46 1.86 -10.02
CA ALA A 78 -11.81 1.48 -9.62
C ALA A 78 -11.82 0.09 -8.94
N GLY A 79 -12.53 -0.04 -7.82
CA GLY A 79 -12.56 -1.28 -7.05
C GLY A 79 -11.37 -1.49 -6.11
N THR A 80 -10.42 -0.54 -6.03
CA THR A 80 -9.41 -0.55 -4.96
C THR A 80 -10.10 -0.31 -3.62
N SER A 81 -10.01 -1.28 -2.72
CA SER A 81 -10.51 -1.12 -1.34
C SER A 81 -9.44 -0.50 -0.46
N ALA A 82 -9.88 0.27 0.55
CA ALA A 82 -9.00 0.81 1.59
C ALA A 82 -8.17 -0.32 2.24
N GLY A 83 -8.80 -1.47 2.54
CA GLY A 83 -8.11 -2.63 3.12
C GLY A 83 -6.99 -3.19 2.24
N ARG A 84 -7.15 -3.21 0.91
CA ARG A 84 -6.07 -3.61 0.00
C ARG A 84 -4.92 -2.60 0.09
N ALA A 85 -5.22 -1.31 0.03
CA ALA A 85 -4.19 -0.27 0.14
C ALA A 85 -3.43 -0.34 1.47
N THR A 86 -4.12 -0.65 2.58
CA THR A 86 -3.49 -0.89 3.89
C THR A 86 -2.50 -2.06 3.84
N VAL A 87 -2.89 -3.20 3.27
CA VAL A 87 -2.00 -4.37 3.18
C VAL A 87 -0.78 -4.08 2.32
N VAL A 88 -0.94 -3.38 1.19
CA VAL A 88 0.19 -3.00 0.33
C VAL A 88 1.12 -2.01 1.06
N ASP A 89 0.57 -1.06 1.82
CA ASP A 89 1.40 -0.15 2.62
C ASP A 89 2.21 -0.89 3.68
N LEU A 90 1.58 -1.79 4.43
CA LEU A 90 2.25 -2.63 5.43
C LEU A 90 3.33 -3.51 4.80
N ALA A 91 3.07 -4.09 3.62
CA ALA A 91 4.06 -4.87 2.89
C ALA A 91 5.27 -4.00 2.51
N GLY A 92 5.05 -2.78 2.03
CA GLY A 92 6.12 -1.82 1.73
C GLY A 92 6.94 -1.44 2.97
N GLN A 93 6.28 -1.16 4.10
CA GLN A 93 6.95 -0.86 5.37
C GLN A 93 7.79 -2.04 5.86
N LEU A 94 7.25 -3.25 5.77
CA LEU A 94 7.95 -4.47 6.14
C LEU A 94 9.18 -4.71 5.26
N ALA A 95 9.06 -4.54 3.94
CA ALA A 95 10.18 -4.64 3.01
C ALA A 95 11.26 -3.58 3.25
N ALA A 96 10.87 -2.34 3.61
CA ALA A 96 11.82 -1.31 3.99
C ALA A 96 12.57 -1.65 5.28
N ALA A 97 11.87 -2.19 6.29
CA ALA A 97 12.49 -2.63 7.54
C ALA A 97 13.47 -3.80 7.31
N ALA A 98 13.09 -4.78 6.50
CA ALA A 98 13.94 -5.91 6.11
C ALA A 98 15.24 -5.44 5.44
N ARG A 99 15.14 -4.53 4.46
CA ARG A 99 16.32 -3.94 3.79
C ARG A 99 17.24 -3.21 4.77
N HIS A 100 16.68 -2.49 5.74
CA HIS A 100 17.46 -1.72 6.70
C HIS A 100 18.36 -2.61 7.58
N ILE A 101 17.92 -3.83 7.90
CA ILE A 101 18.66 -4.80 8.71
C ILE A 101 19.45 -5.81 7.87
N GLY A 102 19.43 -5.70 6.54
CA GLY A 102 20.13 -6.62 5.63
C GLY A 102 19.47 -7.98 5.46
N LEU A 103 18.17 -8.10 5.77
CA LEU A 103 17.41 -9.33 5.56
C LEU A 103 17.17 -9.54 4.06
N ASN A 104 17.40 -10.74 3.56
CA ASN A 104 17.15 -11.06 2.16
C ASN A 104 15.67 -11.38 1.89
N GLU A 105 15.30 -11.48 0.61
CA GLU A 105 13.92 -11.72 0.18
C GLU A 105 13.38 -13.08 0.64
N GLU A 106 14.20 -14.13 0.56
CA GLU A 106 13.82 -15.49 0.94
C GLU A 106 13.46 -15.58 2.42
N GLU A 107 14.33 -15.04 3.29
CA GLU A 107 14.09 -14.96 4.73
C GLU A 107 12.85 -14.10 5.07
N LEU A 108 12.64 -13.01 4.35
CA LEU A 108 11.46 -12.16 4.54
C LEU A 108 10.17 -12.93 4.23
N VAL A 109 10.15 -13.65 3.11
CA VAL A 109 9.01 -14.45 2.69
C VAL A 109 8.73 -15.56 3.71
N ASP A 110 9.77 -16.24 4.21
CA ASP A 110 9.64 -17.26 5.24
C ASP A 110 9.03 -16.72 6.54
N ILE A 111 9.47 -15.54 6.98
CA ILE A 111 8.92 -14.87 8.17
C ILE A 111 7.43 -14.56 8.00
N VAL A 112 7.04 -14.01 6.83
CA VAL A 112 5.64 -13.69 6.52
C VAL A 112 4.81 -14.96 6.46
N HIS A 113 5.30 -16.00 5.77
CA HIS A 113 4.61 -17.28 5.66
C HIS A 113 4.40 -17.91 7.04
N ALA A 114 5.45 -17.96 7.87
CA ALA A 114 5.36 -18.44 9.24
C ALA A 114 4.36 -17.62 10.08
N ALA A 115 4.30 -16.30 9.91
CA ALA A 115 3.32 -15.44 10.59
C ALA A 115 1.88 -15.75 10.19
N LEU A 116 1.64 -16.06 8.91
CA LEU A 116 0.32 -16.46 8.41
C LEU A 116 -0.09 -17.84 8.94
N THR A 117 0.84 -18.80 9.00
CA THR A 117 0.56 -20.16 9.51
C THR A 117 0.35 -20.20 11.03
N ARG A 118 1.04 -19.35 11.81
CA ARG A 118 0.85 -19.24 13.27
C ARG A 118 -0.57 -18.81 13.66
N ARG A 119 -1.31 -18.17 12.74
CA ARG A 119 -2.69 -17.73 12.98
C ARG A 119 -3.70 -18.64 12.28
N SER A 120 -3.91 -19.82 12.85
CA SER A 120 -5.20 -20.53 12.73
C SER A 120 -5.46 -21.36 14.00
N PRO A 121 -6.11 -20.76 15.01
CA PRO A 121 -7.37 -21.33 15.49
C PRO A 121 -8.37 -20.22 15.79
N ALA A 122 -9.05 -19.71 14.77
CA ALA A 122 -10.19 -18.79 14.95
C ALA A 122 -11.27 -19.00 13.87
N SER A 123 -11.81 -20.22 13.80
CA SER A 123 -13.16 -20.45 13.25
C SER A 123 -13.93 -21.59 13.93
N ALA A 124 -13.46 -22.13 15.06
CA ALA A 124 -14.24 -23.04 15.90
C ALA A 124 -15.11 -22.24 16.88
N GLY A 125 -16.14 -21.55 16.38
CA GLY A 125 -17.02 -20.73 17.22
C GLY A 125 -18.29 -20.34 16.49
N GLY A 126 -19.19 -21.31 16.27
CA GLY A 126 -20.47 -21.05 15.60
C GLY A 126 -21.34 -22.28 15.35
N ARG A 127 -21.34 -23.27 16.25
CA ARG A 127 -22.41 -24.27 16.35
C ARG A 127 -22.75 -24.48 17.82
N THR A 128 -23.59 -23.61 18.36
CA THR A 128 -24.47 -24.02 19.47
C THR A 128 -25.76 -24.51 18.85
N THR A 129 -25.74 -25.78 18.49
CA THR A 129 -26.91 -26.64 18.59
C THR A 129 -27.41 -26.53 20.03
N THR A 130 -28.58 -25.93 20.21
CA THR A 130 -29.45 -26.27 21.34
C THR A 130 -30.82 -26.56 20.73
N ASP A 131 -30.86 -27.74 20.14
CA ASP A 131 -32.06 -28.55 20.11
C ASP A 131 -32.30 -29.06 21.53
N LYS A 132 -33.40 -28.63 22.13
CA LYS A 132 -34.06 -29.30 23.25
C LYS A 132 -35.55 -29.25 22.99
N GLY A 133 -36.04 -30.22 22.21
CA GLY A 133 -37.33 -30.81 22.49
C GLY A 133 -37.21 -31.72 23.73
N ASN A 134 -38.04 -31.50 24.74
CA ASN A 134 -38.83 -32.53 25.43
C ASN A 134 -39.71 -31.86 26.51
N GLY A 135 -41.03 -32.05 26.38
CA GLY A 135 -42.08 -31.51 27.24
C GLY A 135 -43.40 -31.48 26.51
#